data_AF-A0A0G1DTT7-F1
#
_entry.id   AF-A0A0G1DTT7-F1
#
_cell.length_a   1.000
_cell.length_b   1.000
_cell.length_c   1.000
_cell.angle_alpha   90.00
_cell.angle_beta   90.00
_cell.angle_gamma   90.00
#
_symmetry.space_group_name_H-M   'P 1'
#
loop_
_entity.id
_entity.type
_entity.pdbx_description
1 polymer ?
#
loop_
_entity_poly.entity_id
_entity_poly.type
_entity_poly.pdbx_seq_one_letter_code
_entity_poly.pdbx_strand_id
1 'polypeptide(L)'
;MFKELPDSLVQRFEYLFDLTWKYLGKYLAVHGWVLEIKTPKAVFCEAFKAKCFSEDAVRLALEMVDNRHLTTYGYDEQLIEIEIVF
;
A
#
# COMPACT_ATOMS: atom_id res chain seq x y z
N MET A 1 8.05 -15.36 -0.47
CA MET A 1 6.62 -15.47 -0.10
C MET A 1 5.70 -15.71 -1.30
N PHE A 2 5.94 -15.16 -2.50
CA PHE A 2 5.07 -15.38 -3.69
C PHE A 2 5.54 -16.44 -4.70
N LYS A 3 6.73 -17.03 -4.52
CA LYS A 3 7.38 -17.91 -5.51
C LYS A 3 6.66 -19.24 -5.79
N GLU A 4 5.72 -19.64 -4.93
CA GLU A 4 4.92 -20.87 -5.08
C GLU A 4 3.44 -20.60 -5.42
N LEU A 5 3.06 -19.34 -5.58
CA LEU A 5 1.69 -18.98 -5.95
C LEU A 5 1.53 -18.94 -7.47
N PRO A 6 0.39 -19.43 -8.01
CA PRO A 6 0.03 -19.24 -9.41
C PRO A 6 0.12 -17.78 -9.85
N ASP A 7 0.72 -17.51 -11.01
CA ASP A 7 0.86 -16.16 -11.57
C ASP A 7 -0.48 -15.39 -11.64
N SER A 8 -1.58 -16.10 -11.92
CA SER A 8 -2.92 -15.51 -11.95
C SER A 8 -3.38 -14.95 -10.59
N LEU A 9 -2.93 -15.54 -9.46
CA LEU A 9 -3.23 -15.02 -8.13
C LEU A 9 -2.37 -13.80 -7.81
N VAL A 10 -1.09 -13.85 -8.19
CA VAL A 10 -0.18 -12.70 -8.06
C VAL A 10 -0.73 -11.50 -8.83
N GLN A 11 -1.14 -11.71 -10.08
CA GLN A 11 -1.71 -10.64 -10.91
C GLN A 11 -3.01 -10.05 -10.32
N ARG A 12 -3.88 -10.90 -9.77
CA ARG A 12 -5.12 -10.45 -9.11
C ARG A 12 -4.82 -9.62 -7.87
N PHE A 13 -3.84 -10.04 -7.07
CA PHE A 13 -3.39 -9.29 -5.90
C PHE A 13 -2.90 -7.90 -6.30
N GLU A 14 -2.01 -7.80 -7.30
CA GLU A 14 -1.47 -6.52 -7.76
C GLU A 14 -2.57 -5.55 -8.22
N TYR A 15 -3.52 -6.04 -9.04
CA TYR A 15 -4.62 -5.24 -9.52
C TYR A 15 -5.58 -4.81 -8.40
N LEU A 16 -5.95 -5.74 -7.50
CA LEU A 16 -6.82 -5.44 -6.36
C LEU A 16 -6.16 -4.43 -5.43
N PHE A 17 -4.86 -4.58 -5.16
CA PHE A 17 -4.10 -3.65 -4.35
C PHE A 17 -4.08 -2.26 -4.99
N ASP A 18 -3.78 -2.19 -6.29
CA ASP A 18 -3.74 -0.94 -7.04
C ASP A 18 -5.09 -0.21 -7.05
N LEU A 19 -6.19 -0.95 -7.23
CA LEU A 19 -7.53 -0.39 -7.10
C LEU A 19 -7.82 0.10 -5.69
N THR A 20 -7.43 -0.65 -4.67
CA THR A 20 -7.75 -0.36 -3.27
C THR A 20 -7.21 0.99 -2.86
N TRP A 21 -5.92 1.26 -3.06
CA TRP A 21 -5.33 2.54 -2.66
C TRP A 21 -5.87 3.70 -3.51
N LYS A 22 -6.19 3.48 -4.79
CA LYS A 22 -6.81 4.51 -5.64
C LYS A 22 -8.23 4.86 -5.20
N TYR A 23 -9.04 3.85 -4.87
CA TYR A 23 -10.39 4.04 -4.35
C TYR A 23 -10.36 4.75 -3.01
N LEU A 24 -9.50 4.31 -2.10
CA LEU A 24 -9.32 4.92 -0.78
C LEU A 24 -8.88 6.38 -0.89
N GLY A 25 -7.95 6.71 -1.79
CA GLY A 25 -7.55 8.09 -2.02
C GLY A 25 -8.69 8.98 -2.53
N LYS A 26 -9.59 8.43 -3.37
CA LYS A 26 -10.82 9.14 -3.79
C LYS A 26 -11.80 9.28 -2.64
N TYR A 27 -12.00 8.24 -1.85
CA TYR A 27 -12.85 8.26 -0.67
C TYR A 27 -12.39 9.36 0.30
N LEU A 28 -11.10 9.39 0.64
CA LEU A 28 -10.51 10.42 1.50
C LEU A 28 -10.74 11.84 0.95
N ALA A 29 -10.50 12.04 -0.35
CA ALA A 29 -10.71 13.34 -0.99
C ALA A 29 -12.17 13.82 -0.91
N VAL A 30 -13.15 12.93 -1.11
CA VAL A 30 -14.58 13.25 -0.97
C VAL A 30 -14.94 13.64 0.46
N HIS A 31 -14.22 13.12 1.45
CA HIS A 31 -14.42 13.41 2.87
C HIS A 31 -13.52 14.55 3.40
N GLY A 32 -12.92 15.34 2.50
CA GLY A 32 -12.15 16.54 2.86
C GLY A 32 -10.69 16.27 3.25
N TRP A 33 -10.20 15.05 3.12
CA TRP A 33 -8.80 14.72 3.35
C TRP A 33 -7.98 15.02 2.09
N VAL A 34 -7.14 16.05 2.16
CA VAL A 34 -6.31 16.48 1.04
C VAL A 34 -4.98 15.74 1.07
N LEU A 35 -4.71 14.98 0.00
CA LEU A 35 -3.42 14.35 -0.23
C LEU A 35 -2.61 15.19 -1.22
N GLU A 36 -1.52 15.80 -0.75
CA GLU A 36 -0.58 16.51 -1.63
C GLU A 36 0.13 15.56 -2.60
N ILE A 37 0.44 14.34 -2.13
CA ILE A 37 1.09 13.28 -2.90
C ILE A 37 0.20 12.03 -2.88
N LYS A 38 -0.16 11.54 -4.07
CA LYS A 38 -1.01 10.34 -4.23
C LYS A 38 -0.14 9.11 -4.52
N THR A 39 0.49 8.58 -3.49
CA THR A 39 1.15 7.26 -3.50
C THR A 39 0.39 6.28 -2.60
N PRO A 40 0.51 4.95 -2.81
CA PRO A 40 -0.13 3.96 -1.92
C PRO A 40 0.20 4.20 -0.44
N LYS A 41 1.48 4.40 -0.13
CA LYS A 41 1.98 4.68 1.23
C LYS A 41 1.34 5.94 1.83
N ALA A 42 1.33 7.05 1.08
CA ALA A 42 0.70 8.29 1.54
C ALA A 42 -0.80 8.12 1.80
N VAL A 43 -1.50 7.41 0.91
CA VAL A 43 -2.94 7.16 1.06
C VAL A 43 -3.26 6.32 2.30
N PHE A 44 -2.50 5.25 2.58
CA PHE A 44 -2.73 4.45 3.79
C PHE A 44 -2.38 5.20 5.07
N CYS A 45 -1.34 6.04 5.07
CA CYS A 45 -1.03 6.91 6.20
C CYS A 45 -2.14 7.94 6.47
N GLU A 46 -2.69 8.58 5.43
CA GLU A 46 -3.82 9.49 5.61
C GLU A 46 -5.09 8.76 6.04
N ALA A 47 -5.33 7.54 5.54
CA ALA A 47 -6.45 6.71 5.99
C ALA A 47 -6.35 6.36 7.49
N PHE A 48 -5.14 6.16 8.01
CA PHE A 48 -4.92 5.98 9.44
C PHE A 48 -5.29 7.23 10.24
N LYS A 49 -4.81 8.41 9.82
CA LYS A 49 -5.17 9.70 10.45
C LYS A 49 -6.68 9.95 10.41
N ALA A 50 -7.32 9.53 9.32
CA ALA A 50 -8.77 9.55 9.14
C ALA A 50 -9.53 8.49 9.94
N LYS A 51 -8.83 7.66 10.74
CA LYS A 51 -9.40 6.56 11.53
C LYS A 51 -10.21 5.56 10.69
N CYS A 52 -9.88 5.43 9.40
CA CYS A 52 -10.51 4.48 8.49
C CYS A 52 -10.02 3.04 8.74
N PHE A 53 -8.80 2.90 9.27
CA PHE A 53 -8.16 1.62 9.55
C PHE A 53 -7.52 1.60 10.94
N SER A 54 -7.39 0.41 11.50
CA SER A 54 -6.55 0.17 12.67
C SER A 54 -5.06 0.27 12.30
N GLU A 55 -4.22 0.43 13.31
CA GLU A 55 -2.76 0.42 13.15
C GLU A 55 -2.26 -0.87 12.50
N ASP A 56 -2.77 -2.03 12.94
CA ASP A 56 -2.42 -3.32 12.34
C ASP A 56 -2.76 -3.42 10.85
N ALA A 57 -3.92 -2.91 10.45
CA ALA A 57 -4.35 -2.92 9.06
C ALA A 57 -3.48 -1.99 8.20
N VAL A 58 -3.06 -0.84 8.75
CA VAL A 58 -2.16 0.10 8.06
C VAL A 58 -0.77 -0.50 7.93
N ARG A 59 -0.23 -1.09 8.99
CA ARG A 59 1.06 -1.80 8.95
C ARG A 59 1.07 -2.88 7.88
N LEU A 60 0.04 -3.74 7.86
CA LEU A 60 -0.10 -4.76 6.82
C LEU A 60 -0.16 -4.14 5.41
N ALA A 61 -0.92 -3.06 5.23
CA ALA A 61 -1.02 -2.37 3.94
C ALA A 61 0.34 -1.80 3.49
N LEU A 62 1.14 -1.26 4.41
CA LEU A 62 2.49 -0.77 4.12
C LEU A 62 3.44 -1.91 3.74
N GLU A 63 3.41 -3.03 4.46
CA GLU A 63 4.15 -4.24 4.07
C GLU A 63 3.74 -4.72 2.67
N MET A 64 2.46 -4.64 2.31
CA MET A 64 1.96 -4.97 0.97
C MET A 64 2.47 -3.99 -0.11
N VAL A 65 2.65 -2.70 0.21
CA VAL A 65 3.27 -1.73 -0.71
C VAL A 65 4.68 -2.18 -1.07
N ASP A 66 5.47 -2.56 -0.08
CA ASP A 66 6.86 -2.95 -0.27
C ASP A 66 6.97 -4.31 -1.00
N ASN A 67 6.07 -5.25 -0.68
CA ASN A 67 6.01 -6.55 -1.33
C ASN A 67 5.59 -6.48 -2.81
N ARG A 68 4.93 -5.40 -3.27
CA ARG A 68 4.56 -5.25 -4.70
C ARG A 68 5.78 -5.12 -5.62
N HIS A 69 6.96 -4.79 -5.09
CA HIS A 69 8.19 -4.72 -5.88
C HIS A 69 8.79 -6.11 -6.14
N LEU A 70 8.53 -7.08 -5.25
CA LEU A 70 9.00 -8.47 -5.39
C LEU A 70 8.23 -9.28 -6.43
N THR A 71 7.09 -8.79 -6.92
CA THR A 71 6.29 -9.47 -7.94
C THR A 71 6.66 -9.05 -9.37
N THR A 72 7.37 -7.91 -9.53
CA THR A 72 7.73 -7.37 -10.86
C THR A 72 9.23 -7.37 -11.16
N TYR A 73 10.11 -7.24 -10.16
CA TYR A 73 11.56 -7.29 -10.35
C TYR A 73 12.20 -8.18 -9.28
N GLY A 74 12.93 -9.21 -9.71
CA GLY A 74 13.86 -9.89 -8.82
C GLY A 74 14.83 -8.87 -8.26
N TYR A 75 14.94 -8.84 -6.93
CA TYR A 75 16.00 -8.22 -6.12
C TYR A 75 16.90 -7.22 -6.86
N ASP A 76 16.72 -5.94 -6.57
CA ASP A 76 17.87 -5.05 -6.54
C ASP A 76 17.79 -4.10 -5.34
N GLU A 77 18.96 -3.88 -4.80
CA GLU A 77 19.27 -3.36 -3.48
C GLU A 77 18.70 -1.94 -3.27
N GLN A 78 18.02 -1.73 -2.13
CA GLN A 78 17.92 -0.49 -1.35
C GLN A 78 16.55 -0.40 -0.66
N LEU A 79 16.33 -1.24 0.34
CA LEU A 79 15.31 -0.98 1.36
C LEU A 79 15.78 0.23 2.17
N ILE A 80 15.28 1.41 1.81
CA ILE A 80 15.40 2.60 2.66
C ILE A 80 14.46 2.36 3.85
N GLU A 81 15.08 1.94 4.95
CA GLU A 81 14.50 1.85 6.27
C GLU A 81 14.06 3.26 6.69
N ILE A 82 12.77 3.55 6.57
CA ILE A 82 12.18 4.77 7.14
C ILE A 82 11.65 4.36 8.51
N GLU A 83 12.44 4.62 9.56
CA GLU A 83 11.96 4.65 10.93
C GLU A 83 10.79 5.65 11.01
N ILE A 84 9.58 5.12 11.12
CA ILE A 84 8.41 5.93 11.49
C ILE A 84 8.49 6.09 13.00
N VAL A 85 9.02 7.23 13.45
CA VAL A 85 8.88 7.68 14.83
C VAL A 85 7.44 8.19 15.00
N PHE A 86 6.71 7.58 15.92
CA PHE A 86 5.35 7.98 16.34
C PHE A 86 5.34 9.29 17.13
#